data_AF-A0A924UV37-F1
#
_entry.id   AF-A0A924UV37-F1
#
_cell.length_a   1.000
_cell.length_b   1.000
_cell.length_c   1.000
_cell.angle_alpha   90.00
_cell.angle_beta   90.00
_cell.angle_gamma   90.00
#
_symmetry.space_group_name_H-M   'P 1'
#
loop_
_entity.id
_entity.type
_entity.pdbx_description
1 polymer ?
#
loop_
_entity_poly.entity_id
_entity_poly.type
_entity_poly.pdbx_seq_one_letter_code
_entity_poly.pdbx_strand_id
1 'polypeptide(L)'
;MKKTKFYLLACFTFLVSSCTITTTKSKDPVFNDMSKVQNELTSLVKAENINLNGKEITKNKKATSELEVSITNGQNIPTSDDQRKVLGKSIASAVKNNLKDANQFDTYQILFITKTENGGVTKRNWVGNVFNSTEL
;
A
#
# COMPACT_ATOMS: atom_id res chain seq x y z
N MET A 1 16.84 -44.75 -36.75
CA MET A 1 15.97 -43.81 -36.01
C MET A 1 16.27 -43.87 -34.51
N LYS A 2 17.24 -43.09 -33.99
CA LYS A 2 17.61 -43.10 -32.55
C LYS A 2 18.01 -41.73 -31.98
N LYS A 3 17.76 -40.62 -32.68
CA LYS A 3 18.23 -39.27 -32.28
C LYS A 3 17.14 -38.32 -31.77
N THR A 4 15.86 -38.68 -31.87
CA THR A 4 14.74 -37.77 -31.59
C THR A 4 14.29 -37.72 -30.12
N LYS A 5 14.67 -38.70 -29.29
CA LYS A 5 14.22 -38.76 -27.88
C LYS A 5 15.07 -37.92 -26.90
N PHE A 6 16.28 -37.49 -27.30
CA PHE A 6 17.16 -36.73 -26.43
C PHE A 6 16.81 -35.22 -26.37
N TYR A 7 16.19 -34.70 -27.43
CA TYR A 7 15.80 -33.28 -27.51
C TYR A 7 14.56 -32.94 -26.67
N LEU A 8 13.68 -33.91 -26.41
CA LEU A 8 12.47 -33.71 -25.62
C LEU A 8 12.74 -33.59 -24.11
N LEU A 9 13.86 -34.14 -23.63
CA LEU A 9 14.25 -34.07 -22.22
C LEU A 9 14.98 -32.76 -21.86
N ALA A 10 15.64 -32.12 -22.84
CA ALA A 10 16.37 -30.87 -22.65
C ALA A 10 15.48 -29.62 -22.63
N CYS A 11 14.25 -29.69 -23.18
CA CYS A 11 13.29 -28.57 -23.12
C CYS A 11 12.59 -28.43 -21.76
N PHE A 12 12.62 -29.45 -20.89
CA PHE A 12 11.86 -29.42 -19.63
C PHE A 12 12.61 -28.72 -18.48
N THR A 13 13.94 -28.61 -18.55
CA THR A 13 14.77 -27.98 -17.50
C THR A 13 14.85 -26.46 -17.60
N PHE A 14 14.40 -25.85 -18.70
CA PHE A 14 14.35 -24.39 -18.86
C PHE A 14 13.09 -23.73 -18.27
N LEU A 15 12.08 -24.50 -17.86
CA LEU A 15 10.79 -23.96 -17.39
C LEU A 15 10.73 -23.66 -15.88
N VAL A 16 11.77 -23.99 -15.10
CA VAL A 16 11.78 -23.83 -13.62
C VAL A 16 12.48 -22.54 -13.13
N SER A 17 12.97 -21.68 -14.03
CA SER A 17 13.68 -20.44 -13.68
C SER A 17 12.79 -19.20 -13.52
N SER A 18 11.46 -19.30 -13.69
CA SER A 18 10.56 -18.14 -13.69
C SER A 18 9.79 -17.89 -12.38
N CYS A 19 10.19 -18.50 -11.26
CA CYS A 19 9.57 -18.19 -9.97
C CYS A 19 9.95 -16.76 -9.53
N THR A 20 8.98 -15.84 -9.53
CA THR A 20 9.13 -14.51 -8.95
C THR A 20 9.09 -14.64 -7.43
N ILE A 21 10.23 -14.41 -6.76
CA ILE A 21 10.28 -14.38 -5.29
C ILE A 21 9.86 -12.97 -4.85
N THR A 22 8.79 -12.91 -4.05
CA THR A 22 8.34 -11.69 -3.37
C THR A 22 8.45 -11.91 -1.86
N THR A 23 9.12 -11.01 -1.16
CA THR A 23 9.15 -10.99 0.31
C THR A 23 8.61 -9.67 0.82
N THR A 24 7.92 -9.71 1.94
CA THR A 24 7.38 -8.52 2.62
C THR A 24 7.85 -8.52 4.05
N LYS A 25 8.35 -7.38 4.53
CA LYS A 25 8.79 -7.17 5.92
C LYS A 25 8.13 -5.91 6.48
N SER A 26 7.82 -5.89 7.77
CA SER A 26 7.36 -4.66 8.43
C SER A 26 8.47 -3.62 8.44
N LYS A 27 8.11 -2.36 8.22
CA LYS A 27 8.99 -1.19 8.29
C LYS A 27 8.20 -0.06 8.95
N ASP A 28 8.24 -0.01 10.27
CA ASP A 28 7.38 0.92 11.01
C ASP A 28 7.76 2.39 10.71
N PRO A 29 6.78 3.27 10.44
CA PRO A 29 7.04 4.68 10.20
C PRO A 29 7.54 5.37 11.48
N VAL A 30 8.51 6.27 11.34
CA VAL A 30 9.03 7.06 12.46
C VAL A 30 8.59 8.50 12.28
N PHE A 31 7.81 9.03 13.22
CA PHE A 31 7.28 10.40 13.17
C PHE A 31 8.01 11.32 14.14
N ASN A 32 8.06 12.61 13.83
CA ASN A 32 8.57 13.63 14.75
C ASN A 32 7.60 13.83 15.94
N ASP A 33 6.30 13.89 15.64
CA ASP A 33 5.23 14.05 16.62
C ASP A 33 3.96 13.35 16.11
N MET A 34 3.57 12.26 16.77
CA MET A 34 2.36 11.51 16.43
C MET A 34 1.08 12.31 16.64
N SER A 35 1.06 13.22 17.62
CA SER A 35 -0.11 14.06 17.91
C SER A 35 -0.39 15.02 16.75
N LYS A 36 0.68 15.56 16.15
CA LYS A 36 0.58 16.40 14.97
C LYS A 36 0.05 15.62 13.75
N VAL A 37 0.56 14.40 13.52
CA VAL A 37 0.05 13.50 12.47
C VAL A 37 -1.45 13.27 12.66
N GLN A 38 -1.87 12.91 13.88
CA GLN A 38 -3.27 12.66 14.19
C GLN A 38 -4.15 13.90 13.94
N ASN A 39 -3.70 15.09 14.36
CA ASN A 39 -4.43 16.34 14.15
C ASN A 39 -4.56 16.69 12.65
N GLU A 40 -3.49 16.57 11.88
CA GLU A 40 -3.54 16.83 10.44
C GLU A 40 -4.45 15.83 9.72
N LEU A 41 -4.32 14.54 10.02
CA LEU A 41 -5.18 13.50 9.42
C LEU A 41 -6.65 13.69 9.75
N THR A 42 -6.99 13.99 11.01
CA THR A 42 -8.38 14.22 11.44
C THR A 42 -8.97 15.52 10.88
N SER A 43 -8.14 16.51 10.54
CA SER A 43 -8.57 17.72 9.84
C SER A 43 -8.95 17.44 8.38
N LEU A 44 -8.30 16.46 7.74
CA LEU A 44 -8.58 16.05 6.37
C LEU A 44 -9.77 15.08 6.29
N VAL A 45 -9.83 14.14 7.23
CA VAL A 45 -10.85 13.08 7.23
C VAL A 45 -11.16 12.62 8.65
N LYS A 46 -12.43 12.72 9.05
CA LYS A 46 -12.93 12.05 10.26
C LYS A 46 -13.23 10.60 9.93
N ALA A 47 -12.81 9.67 10.77
CA ALA A 47 -12.99 8.24 10.52
C ALA A 47 -13.16 7.48 11.84
N GLU A 48 -13.71 6.26 11.76
CA GLU A 48 -13.75 5.34 12.91
C GLU A 48 -12.33 4.96 13.33
N ASN A 49 -11.47 4.69 12.34
CA ASN A 49 -10.09 4.29 12.58
C ASN A 49 -9.22 4.72 11.39
N ILE A 50 -7.99 5.15 11.70
CA ILE A 50 -6.94 5.42 10.73
C ILE A 50 -5.70 4.63 11.18
N ASN A 51 -5.23 3.71 10.32
CA ASN A 51 -4.03 2.92 10.58
C ASN A 51 -2.91 3.31 9.62
N LEU A 52 -1.69 3.35 10.14
CA LEU A 52 -0.47 3.62 9.40
C LEU A 52 0.41 2.37 9.49
N ASN A 53 0.66 1.71 8.35
CA ASN A 53 1.44 0.48 8.31
C ASN A 53 2.50 0.56 7.22
N GLY A 54 3.77 0.55 7.62
CA GLY A 54 4.87 0.58 6.68
C GLY A 54 5.41 -0.81 6.42
N LYS A 55 5.77 -1.07 5.16
CA LYS A 55 6.31 -2.36 4.73
C LYS A 55 7.39 -2.19 3.67
N GLU A 56 8.37 -3.08 3.69
CA GLU A 56 9.35 -3.24 2.61
C GLU A 56 8.97 -4.45 1.78
N ILE A 57 8.81 -4.25 0.48
CA ILE A 57 8.46 -5.27 -0.49
C ILE A 57 9.68 -5.50 -1.36
N THR A 58 10.23 -6.70 -1.36
CA THR A 58 11.29 -7.09 -2.29
C THR A 58 10.72 -8.00 -3.36
N LYS A 59 10.76 -7.56 -4.63
CA LYS A 59 10.34 -8.36 -5.79
C LYS A 59 11.52 -8.49 -6.74
N ASN A 60 11.92 -9.72 -7.07
CA ASN A 60 13.06 -9.99 -7.97
C ASN A 60 14.34 -9.21 -7.59
N LYS A 61 14.68 -9.21 -6.29
CA LYS A 61 15.82 -8.51 -5.68
C LYS A 61 15.75 -6.97 -5.67
N LYS A 62 14.66 -6.37 -6.15
CA LYS A 62 14.41 -4.94 -6.02
C LYS A 62 13.53 -4.69 -4.79
N ALA A 63 14.06 -3.97 -3.82
CA ALA A 63 13.31 -3.54 -2.65
C ALA A 63 12.62 -2.20 -2.93
N THR A 64 11.37 -2.09 -2.49
CA THR A 64 10.57 -0.86 -2.48
C THR A 64 9.89 -0.75 -1.13
N SER A 65 9.90 0.43 -0.55
CA SER A 65 9.26 0.72 0.73
C SER A 65 7.94 1.45 0.52
N GLU A 66 6.87 0.96 1.16
CA GLU A 66 5.51 1.47 1.04
C GLU A 66 4.96 1.81 2.43
N LEU A 67 4.34 2.97 2.58
CA LEU A 67 3.53 3.33 3.74
C LEU A 67 2.05 3.28 3.37
N GLU A 68 1.32 2.35 3.97
CA GLU A 68 -0.11 2.21 3.79
C GLU A 68 -0.87 3.01 4.86
N VAL A 69 -1.80 3.84 4.42
CA VAL A 69 -2.72 4.61 5.25
C VAL A 69 -4.12 4.07 5.01
N SER A 70 -4.63 3.32 5.99
CA SER A 70 -5.95 2.68 5.92
C SER A 70 -6.96 3.48 6.74
N ILE A 71 -7.98 4.03 6.08
CA ILE A 71 -9.02 4.88 6.67
C ILE A 71 -10.33 4.10 6.67
N THR A 72 -10.74 3.62 7.85
CA THR A 72 -11.95 2.82 8.02
C THR A 72 -13.14 3.71 8.35
N ASN A 73 -14.23 3.56 7.58
CA ASN A 73 -15.48 4.28 7.75
C ASN A 73 -15.28 5.80 7.84
N GLY A 74 -14.48 6.33 6.90
CA GLY A 74 -14.27 7.78 6.76
C GLY A 74 -15.57 8.52 6.43
N GLN A 75 -15.76 9.69 7.03
CA GLN A 75 -16.89 10.58 6.77
C GLN A 75 -16.60 11.47 5.56
N ASN A 76 -17.63 11.76 4.77
CA ASN A 76 -17.58 12.67 3.62
C ASN A 76 -16.49 12.31 2.59
N ILE A 77 -16.16 11.03 2.43
CA ILE A 77 -15.25 10.58 1.37
C ILE A 77 -15.91 10.84 0.00
N PRO A 78 -15.25 11.58 -0.92
CA PRO A 78 -15.80 11.82 -2.24
C PRO A 78 -16.07 10.52 -3.01
N THR A 79 -17.23 10.45 -3.67
CA THR A 79 -17.60 9.32 -4.54
C THR A 79 -16.91 9.40 -5.90
N SER A 80 -16.61 10.62 -6.38
CA SER A 80 -15.81 10.85 -7.58
C SER A 80 -14.36 10.38 -7.37
N ASP A 81 -13.84 9.65 -8.35
CA ASP A 81 -12.48 9.10 -8.34
C ASP A 81 -11.42 10.21 -8.28
N ASP A 82 -11.59 11.29 -9.05
CA ASP A 82 -10.65 12.40 -9.10
C ASP A 82 -10.58 13.15 -7.76
N GLN A 83 -11.75 13.48 -7.18
CA GLN A 83 -11.81 14.17 -5.89
C GLN A 83 -11.24 13.29 -4.77
N ARG A 84 -11.54 11.97 -4.80
CA ARG A 84 -10.99 11.02 -3.84
C ARG A 84 -9.47 10.86 -4.01
N LYS A 85 -8.94 10.93 -5.23
CA LYS A 85 -7.51 10.94 -5.50
C LYS A 85 -6.83 12.20 -4.96
N VAL A 86 -7.47 13.38 -5.08
CA VAL A 86 -6.98 14.64 -4.49
C VAL A 86 -6.94 14.55 -2.96
N LEU A 87 -8.01 14.03 -2.34
CA LEU A 87 -8.03 13.78 -0.90
C LEU A 87 -6.91 12.80 -0.49
N GLY A 88 -6.78 11.68 -1.22
CA GLY A 88 -5.71 10.71 -0.99
C GLY A 88 -4.32 11.34 -1.08
N LYS A 89 -4.07 12.18 -2.09
CA LYS A 89 -2.80 12.89 -2.24
C LYS A 89 -2.52 13.81 -1.05
N SER A 90 -3.55 14.54 -0.58
CA SER A 90 -3.44 15.43 0.58
C SER A 90 -3.07 14.66 1.85
N ILE A 91 -3.71 13.50 2.06
CA ILE A 91 -3.42 12.59 3.18
C ILE A 91 -2.00 12.04 3.08
N ALA A 92 -1.59 11.54 1.91
CA ALA A 92 -0.24 11.02 1.69
C ALA A 92 0.82 12.10 1.98
N SER A 93 0.59 13.33 1.51
CA SER A 93 1.48 14.47 1.74
C SER A 93 1.58 14.83 3.23
N ALA A 94 0.44 14.87 3.94
CA ALA A 94 0.41 15.13 5.38
C ALA A 94 1.22 14.08 6.16
N VAL A 95 1.04 12.80 5.85
CA VAL A 95 1.81 11.73 6.50
C VAL A 95 3.31 11.87 6.22
N LYS A 96 3.71 12.04 4.94
CA LYS A 96 5.10 12.22 4.53
C LYS A 96 5.77 13.39 5.26
N ASN A 97 5.11 14.54 5.32
CA ASN A 97 5.65 15.76 5.92
C ASN A 97 5.88 15.67 7.44
N ASN A 98 5.24 14.70 8.09
CA ASN A 98 5.40 14.47 9.53
C ASN A 98 6.35 13.31 9.87
N LEU A 99 6.82 12.56 8.88
CA LEU A 99 7.89 11.58 9.08
C LEU A 99 9.16 12.28 9.54
N LYS A 100 9.93 11.57 10.37
CA LYS A 100 11.27 12.00 10.78
C LYS A 100 12.21 12.07 9.58
N ASP A 101 12.04 11.16 8.62
CA ASP A 101 12.67 11.18 7.32
C ASP A 101 11.59 11.12 6.23
N ALA A 102 11.39 12.21 5.50
CA ALA A 102 10.39 12.30 4.43
C ALA A 102 10.68 11.34 3.25
N ASN A 103 11.91 10.85 3.14
CA ASN A 103 12.34 9.87 2.14
C ASN A 103 12.34 8.43 2.67
N GLN A 104 11.79 8.19 3.87
CA GLN A 104 11.74 6.86 4.48
C GLN A 104 10.98 5.84 3.62
N PHE A 105 9.99 6.28 2.84
CA PHE A 105 9.16 5.44 1.99
C PHE A 105 9.16 5.92 0.53
N ASP A 106 9.18 4.96 -0.41
CA ASP A 106 9.14 5.21 -1.85
C ASP A 106 7.72 5.48 -2.34
N THR A 107 6.74 4.80 -1.75
CA THR A 107 5.32 4.92 -2.10
C THR A 107 4.43 5.09 -0.87
N TYR A 108 3.29 5.74 -1.09
CA TYR A 108 2.24 5.94 -0.10
C TYR A 108 0.93 5.41 -0.66
N GLN A 109 0.39 4.37 -0.05
CA GLN A 109 -0.87 3.75 -0.45
C GLN A 109 -1.99 4.25 0.46
N ILE A 110 -3.00 4.91 -0.09
CA ILE A 110 -4.16 5.39 0.68
C ILE A 110 -5.35 4.50 0.37
N LEU A 111 -5.89 3.85 1.40
CA LEU A 111 -7.05 2.96 1.31
C LEU A 111 -8.23 3.56 2.09
N PHE A 112 -9.35 3.77 1.40
CA PHE A 112 -10.64 4.09 2.02
C PHE A 112 -11.43 2.80 2.16
N ILE A 113 -11.67 2.36 3.39
CA ILE A 113 -12.28 1.09 3.74
C ILE A 113 -13.68 1.35 4.28
N THR A 114 -14.70 0.76 3.64
CA THR A 114 -16.06 0.72 4.18
C THR A 114 -16.27 -0.62 4.86
N LYS A 115 -16.53 -0.61 6.17
CA LYS A 115 -16.81 -1.78 6.99
C LYS A 115 -18.25 -1.70 7.49
N THR A 116 -19.08 -2.68 7.14
CA THR A 116 -20.46 -2.80 7.63
C THR A 116 -20.67 -4.12 8.35
N GLU A 117 -21.31 -4.09 9.50
CA GLU A 117 -21.67 -5.29 10.28
C GLU A 117 -23.19 -5.44 10.29
N ASN A 118 -23.69 -6.61 9.87
CA ASN A 118 -25.12 -6.93 9.93
C ASN A 118 -25.30 -8.40 10.28
N GLY A 119 -26.00 -8.70 11.39
CA GLY A 119 -26.33 -10.06 11.81
C GLY A 119 -25.12 -10.97 12.02
N GLY A 120 -23.98 -10.44 12.49
CA GLY A 120 -22.73 -11.19 12.69
C GLY A 120 -21.87 -11.35 11.43
N VAL A 121 -22.30 -10.83 10.28
CA VAL A 121 -21.49 -10.80 9.06
C VAL A 121 -20.81 -9.44 8.93
N THR A 122 -19.48 -9.46 8.79
CA THR A 122 -18.69 -8.26 8.46
C THR A 122 -18.44 -8.23 6.95
N LYS A 123 -18.88 -7.17 6.27
CA LYS A 123 -18.50 -6.88 4.88
C LYS A 123 -17.48 -5.75 4.87
N ARG A 124 -16.44 -5.91 4.05
CA ARG A 124 -15.39 -4.91 3.85
C ARG A 124 -15.22 -4.64 2.36
N ASN A 125 -15.40 -3.39 1.97
CA ASN A 125 -15.05 -2.88 0.64
C ASN A 125 -13.91 -1.89 0.79
N TRP A 126 -13.02 -1.82 -0.20
CA TRP A 126 -11.95 -0.84 -0.20
C TRP A 126 -11.72 -0.27 -1.59
N VAL A 127 -11.35 1.00 -1.61
CA VAL A 127 -10.88 1.72 -2.80
C VAL A 127 -9.63 2.48 -2.40
N GLY A 128 -8.65 2.57 -3.29
CA GLY A 128 -7.40 3.22 -2.94
C GLY A 128 -6.54 3.60 -4.12
N ASN A 129 -5.55 4.43 -3.82
CA ASN A 129 -4.57 4.93 -4.78
C ASN A 129 -3.16 4.80 -4.18
N VAL A 130 -2.17 4.62 -5.05
CA VAL A 130 -0.75 4.63 -4.69
C VAL A 130 -0.14 5.91 -5.26
N PHE A 131 0.66 6.60 -4.44
CA PHE A 131 1.35 7.83 -4.80
C PHE A 131 2.86 7.63 -4.64
N ASN A 132 3.65 8.10 -5.60
CA ASN A 132 5.10 8.06 -5.46
C ASN A 132 5.57 9.19 -4.55
N SER A 133 6.57 8.92 -3.71
CA SER A 133 7.14 9.92 -2.81
C SER A 133 7.62 11.17 -3.55
N THR A 134 8.15 11.03 -4.77
CA THR A 134 8.62 12.16 -5.59
C THR A 134 7.52 13.09 -6.09
N GLU A 135 6.26 12.66 -6.05
CA GLU A 135 5.10 13.43 -6.53
C GLU A 135 4.32 14.11 -5.38
N LEU A 136 4.76 13.88 -4.13
CA LEU A 136 4.16 14.32 -2.87
C LEU A 136 4.95 15.45 -2.23
#